data_AF-V2Z8E4-F1
#
_entry.id   AF-V2Z8E4-F1
#
_cell.length_a   1.000
_cell.length_b   1.000
_cell.length_c   1.000
_cell.angle_alpha   90.00
_cell.angle_beta   90.00
_cell.angle_gamma   90.00
#
_symmetry.space_group_name_H-M   'P 1'
#
loop_
_entity.id
_entity.type
_entity.pdbx_description
1 polymer ?
#
loop_
_entity_poly.entity_id
_entity_poly.type
_entity_poly.pdbx_seq_one_letter_code
_entity_poly.pdbx_strand_id
1 'polypeptide(L)'
;MSELTDDEWEELHKLVYKVETCIKTALGATLSNWSCLMNSFYKDSDPNPHLHIHVRPRYDKPVMLNGNTYIDNEFGHHYTVNKNRSIPDKDKEKVFTLIKEWLNR
;
A
#
# COMPACT_ATOMS: atom_id res chain seq x y z
N MET A 1 6.74 -6.14 -15.78
CA MET A 1 7.21 -4.73 -15.86
C MET A 1 8.08 -4.47 -17.09
N SER A 2 8.63 -5.50 -17.74
CA SER A 2 9.42 -5.34 -18.99
C SER A 2 8.64 -4.76 -20.18
N GLU A 3 7.31 -4.69 -20.09
CA GLU A 3 6.43 -4.13 -21.12
C GLU A 3 6.21 -2.63 -20.97
N LEU A 4 6.64 -2.01 -19.87
CA LEU A 4 6.59 -0.57 -19.69
C LEU A 4 7.63 0.09 -20.60
N THR A 5 7.19 1.09 -21.34
CA THR A 5 8.05 2.03 -22.05
C THR A 5 8.86 2.90 -21.07
N ASP A 6 9.89 3.58 -21.57
CA ASP A 6 10.70 4.48 -20.75
C ASP A 6 9.85 5.64 -20.16
N ASP A 7 8.91 6.18 -20.93
CA ASP A 7 7.99 7.23 -20.48
C ASP A 7 7.07 6.72 -19.35
N GLU A 8 6.52 5.51 -19.50
CA GLU A 8 5.69 4.88 -18.46
C GLU A 8 6.50 4.56 -17.20
N TRP A 9 7.78 4.20 -17.33
CA TRP A 9 8.69 4.03 -16.21
C TRP A 9 8.94 5.34 -15.47
N GLU A 10 9.15 6.44 -16.19
CA GLU A 10 9.32 7.75 -15.59
C GLU A 10 8.05 8.20 -14.85
N GLU A 11 6.87 7.99 -15.44
CA GLU A 11 5.59 8.26 -14.80
C GLU A 11 5.40 7.41 -13.54
N LEU A 12 5.67 6.10 -13.64
CA LEU A 12 5.60 5.20 -12.50
C LEU A 12 6.52 5.64 -11.35
N HIS A 13 7.74 6.08 -11.64
CA HIS A 13 8.65 6.61 -10.63
C HIS A 13 8.06 7.84 -9.92
N LYS A 14 7.49 8.80 -10.68
CA LYS A 14 6.82 9.98 -10.12
C LYS A 14 5.63 9.59 -9.23
N LEU A 15 4.84 8.60 -9.66
CA LEU A 15 3.72 8.07 -8.88
C LEU A 15 4.19 7.39 -7.59
N VAL A 16 5.22 6.54 -7.66
CA VAL A 16 5.82 5.88 -6.49
C VAL A 16 6.29 6.93 -5.48
N TYR A 17 7.04 7.93 -5.93
CA TYR A 17 7.51 9.02 -5.07
C TYR A 17 6.34 9.78 -4.40
N LYS A 18 5.32 10.15 -5.18
CA LYS A 18 4.13 10.84 -4.66
C LYS A 18 3.38 10.00 -3.63
N VAL A 19 3.17 8.71 -3.90
CA VAL A 19 2.47 7.78 -3.01
C VAL A 19 3.27 7.49 -1.74
N GLU A 20 4.60 7.32 -1.83
CA GLU A 20 5.43 7.16 -0.63
C GLU A 20 5.37 8.38 0.27
N THR A 21 5.48 9.58 -0.32
CA THR A 21 5.41 10.84 0.43
C THR A 21 4.03 10.98 1.09
N CYS A 22 2.96 10.64 0.38
CA CYS A 22 1.60 10.57 0.93
C CYS A 22 1.53 9.66 2.15
N ILE A 23 1.95 8.41 2.00
CA ILE A 23 1.85 7.39 3.04
C ILE A 23 2.67 7.78 4.28
N LYS A 24 3.89 8.30 4.10
CA LYS A 24 4.74 8.78 5.19
C LYS A 24 4.10 9.98 5.91
N THR A 25 3.55 10.93 5.16
CA THR A 25 3.06 12.20 5.71
C THR A 25 1.65 12.08 6.30
N ALA A 26 0.72 11.49 5.54
CA ALA A 26 -0.70 11.41 5.89
C ALA A 26 -1.00 10.27 6.88
N LEU A 27 -0.24 9.17 6.82
CA LEU A 27 -0.45 7.99 7.67
C LEU A 27 0.64 7.78 8.72
N GLY A 28 1.73 8.55 8.68
CA GLY A 28 2.84 8.42 9.64
C GLY A 28 3.67 7.14 9.47
N ALA A 29 3.71 6.57 8.26
CA ALA A 29 4.49 5.36 8.00
C ALA A 29 5.99 5.62 8.08
N THR A 30 6.73 4.67 8.64
CA THR A 30 8.20 4.71 8.72
C THR A 30 8.81 4.47 7.34
N LEU A 31 8.27 3.49 6.61
CA LEU A 31 8.67 3.14 5.25
C LEU A 31 7.51 2.45 4.51
N SER A 32 7.70 2.21 3.21
CA SER A 32 6.77 1.45 2.38
C SER A 32 7.46 0.21 1.81
N ASN A 33 6.78 -0.92 1.80
CA ASN A 33 7.17 -2.05 0.96
C ASN A 33 6.37 -2.02 -0.33
N TRP A 34 7.08 -2.16 -1.45
CA TRP A 34 6.50 -2.27 -2.79
C TRP A 34 6.69 -3.68 -3.31
N SER A 35 5.65 -4.22 -3.95
CA SER A 35 5.73 -5.55 -4.57
C SER A 35 4.86 -5.61 -5.81
N CYS A 36 5.38 -6.27 -6.85
CA CYS A 36 4.66 -6.55 -8.09
C CYS A 36 4.54 -8.08 -8.21
N LEU A 37 3.39 -8.63 -7.83
CA LEU A 37 3.14 -10.08 -7.77
C LEU A 37 2.00 -10.44 -8.73
N MET A 38 2.33 -10.68 -9.99
CA MET A 38 1.34 -10.95 -11.06
C MET A 38 0.94 -12.43 -11.16
N ASN A 39 1.63 -13.32 -10.43
CA ASN A 39 1.39 -14.76 -10.52
C ASN A 39 0.02 -15.18 -9.99
N SER A 40 -0.66 -14.36 -9.18
CA SER A 40 -1.98 -14.67 -8.65
C SER A 40 -3.08 -14.75 -9.72
N PHE A 41 -2.93 -14.06 -10.86
CA PHE A 41 -3.90 -14.13 -11.97
C PHE A 41 -3.99 -15.54 -12.56
N TYR A 42 -2.91 -16.31 -12.51
CA TYR A 42 -2.84 -17.68 -13.04
C TYR A 42 -3.50 -18.72 -12.13
N LYS A 43 -4.19 -18.29 -11.06
CA LYS A 43 -5.10 -19.15 -10.30
C LYS A 43 -6.47 -19.26 -10.99
N ASP A 44 -6.82 -18.31 -11.86
CA ASP A 44 -8.04 -18.35 -12.66
C ASP A 44 -7.86 -19.30 -13.86
N SER A 45 -8.95 -19.92 -14.31
CA SER A 45 -8.99 -20.71 -15.55
C SER A 45 -8.83 -19.85 -16.81
N ASP A 46 -9.18 -18.56 -16.75
CA ASP A 46 -8.96 -17.58 -17.82
C ASP A 46 -8.19 -16.37 -17.28
N PRO A 47 -6.85 -16.46 -17.16
CA PRO A 47 -6.04 -15.41 -16.55
C PRO A 47 -6.06 -14.12 -17.37
N ASN A 48 -6.41 -13.00 -16.73
CA ASN A 48 -6.28 -11.65 -17.30
C ASN A 48 -5.24 -10.82 -16.54
N PRO A 49 -3.93 -11.11 -16.72
CA PRO A 49 -2.88 -10.45 -15.98
C PRO A 49 -2.74 -8.99 -16.41
N HIS A 50 -2.82 -8.08 -15.43
CA HIS A 50 -2.51 -6.67 -15.61
C HIS A 50 -1.51 -6.21 -14.56
N LEU A 51 -0.65 -5.26 -14.95
CA LEU A 51 0.31 -4.69 -14.04
C LEU A 51 -0.42 -3.99 -12.90
N HIS A 52 -0.16 -4.44 -11.67
CA HIS A 52 -0.57 -3.76 -10.46
C HIS A 52 0.56 -3.88 -9.45
N ILE A 53 0.73 -2.84 -8.65
CA ILE A 53 1.81 -2.77 -7.67
C ILE A 53 1.16 -2.57 -6.31
N HIS A 54 1.48 -3.45 -5.38
CA HIS A 54 1.05 -3.34 -4.00
C HIS A 54 2.01 -2.42 -3.26
N VAL A 55 1.46 -1.42 -2.58
CA VAL A 55 2.18 -0.63 -1.58
C VAL A 55 1.67 -0.98 -0.19
N ARG A 56 2.60 -1.23 0.74
CA ARG A 56 2.30 -1.58 2.12
C ARG A 56 3.04 -0.64 3.07
N PRO A 57 2.34 0.30 3.72
CA PRO A 57 2.90 1.10 4.80
C PRO A 57 3.42 0.21 5.93
N ARG A 58 4.61 0.50 6.46
CA ARG A 58 5.23 -0.20 7.58
C ARG A 58 5.49 0.78 8.72
N TYR A 59 5.32 0.31 9.95
CA TYR A 59 5.30 1.18 11.13
C TYR A 59 6.19 0.60 12.23
N ASP A 60 7.23 1.34 12.61
CA ASP A 60 8.09 1.03 13.77
C ASP A 60 7.42 1.39 15.11
N LYS A 61 6.30 2.12 15.05
CA LYS A 61 5.51 2.58 16.20
C LYS A 61 4.02 2.29 16.01
N PRO A 62 3.25 2.11 17.09
CA PRO A 62 1.81 1.97 17.00
C PRO A 62 1.13 3.19 16.35
N VAL A 63 0.12 2.94 15.53
CA VAL A 63 -0.73 3.97 14.91
C VAL A 63 -2.09 3.98 15.60
N MET A 64 -2.61 5.16 15.94
CA MET A 64 -3.95 5.31 16.51
C MET A 64 -4.91 5.94 15.50
N LEU A 65 -6.07 5.31 15.29
CA LEU A 65 -7.16 5.84 14.46
C LEU A 65 -8.49 5.65 15.19
N ASN A 66 -9.26 6.73 15.34
CA ASN A 66 -10.57 6.72 16.02
C ASN A 66 -10.58 6.00 17.38
N GLY A 67 -9.48 6.03 18.14
CA GLY A 67 -9.33 5.33 19.42
C GLY A 67 -8.85 3.87 19.33
N ASN A 68 -8.77 3.30 18.12
CA ASN A 68 -8.20 1.97 17.88
C ASN A 68 -6.68 2.06 17.71
N THR A 69 -5.95 1.08 18.24
CA THR A 69 -4.48 0.99 18.12
C THR A 69 -4.08 -0.13 17.17
N TYR A 70 -3.25 0.21 16.20
CA TYR A 70 -2.70 -0.69 15.19
C TYR A 70 -1.20 -0.86 15.39
N ILE A 71 -0.76 -2.10 15.55
CA ILE A 71 0.65 -2.44 15.75
C ILE A 71 1.10 -3.32 14.57
N ASP A 72 2.18 -2.93 13.91
CA ASP A 72 2.84 -3.76 12.91
C ASP A 72 3.76 -4.77 13.60
N ASN A 73 3.19 -5.89 14.03
CA ASN A 73 3.92 -6.98 14.67
C ASN A 73 5.02 -7.60 13.79
N GLU A 74 5.00 -7.34 12.48
CA GLU A 74 5.96 -7.92 11.54
C GLU A 74 7.03 -6.91 11.12
N PHE A 75 7.12 -5.73 11.76
CA PHE A 75 8.12 -4.72 11.40
C PHE A 75 9.54 -5.32 11.50
N GLY A 76 10.32 -5.20 10.42
CA GLY A 76 11.62 -5.89 10.28
C GLY A 76 11.56 -7.29 9.65
N HIS A 77 10.36 -7.82 9.37
CA HIS A 77 10.14 -9.13 8.75
C HIS A 77 9.22 -9.05 7.52
N HIS A 78 9.14 -10.16 6.78
CA HIS A 78 8.12 -10.34 5.75
C HIS A 78 6.74 -10.34 6.37
N TYR A 79 5.75 -9.84 5.62
CA TYR A 79 4.39 -9.82 6.09
C TYR A 79 3.79 -11.24 6.16
N THR A 80 2.99 -11.47 7.18
CA THR A 80 2.15 -12.67 7.27
C THR A 80 0.93 -12.55 6.34
N VAL A 81 0.70 -13.58 5.51
CA VAL A 81 -0.51 -13.70 4.67
C VAL A 81 -1.66 -14.19 5.56
N ASN A 82 -2.90 -13.70 5.33
CA ASN A 82 -4.11 -14.07 6.09
C ASN A 82 -4.16 -13.59 7.56
N LYS A 83 -3.96 -12.28 7.79
CA LYS A 83 -4.21 -11.68 9.11
C LYS A 83 -5.73 -11.68 9.38
N ASN A 84 -6.17 -12.35 10.44
CA ASN A 84 -7.58 -12.38 10.89
C ASN A 84 -8.05 -11.05 11.55
N ARG A 85 -7.39 -9.93 11.25
CA ARG A 85 -7.74 -8.62 11.81
C ARG A 85 -8.52 -7.82 10.77
N SER A 86 -9.80 -7.60 11.04
CA SER A 86 -10.61 -6.65 10.28
C SER A 86 -10.38 -5.23 10.81
N ILE A 87 -10.19 -4.28 9.90
CA ILE A 87 -10.19 -2.84 10.21
C ILE A 87 -11.67 -2.40 10.25
N PRO A 88 -12.16 -1.70 11.29
CA PRO A 88 -13.50 -1.15 11.31
C PRO A 88 -13.74 -0.20 10.13
N ASP A 89 -14.96 -0.14 9.60
CA ASP A 89 -15.25 0.64 8.39
C ASP A 89 -14.97 2.13 8.57
N LYS A 90 -15.24 2.68 9.77
CA LYS A 90 -14.90 4.06 10.13
C LYS A 90 -13.39 4.36 10.02
N ASP A 91 -12.55 3.37 10.30
CA ASP A 91 -11.09 3.52 10.20
C ASP A 91 -10.64 3.39 8.75
N LYS A 92 -11.26 2.49 7.96
CA LYS A 92 -11.02 2.41 6.51
C LYS A 92 -11.37 3.74 5.82
N GLU A 93 -12.54 4.31 6.14
CA GLU A 93 -12.97 5.61 5.64
C GLU A 93 -11.99 6.71 6.04
N LYS A 94 -11.54 6.72 7.29
CA LYS A 94 -10.55 7.71 7.75
C LYS A 94 -9.24 7.60 6.97
N VAL A 95 -8.72 6.40 6.76
CA VAL A 95 -7.50 6.17 5.96
C VAL A 95 -7.72 6.63 4.52
N PHE A 96 -8.84 6.27 3.89
CA PHE A 96 -9.18 6.69 2.54
C PHE A 96 -9.20 8.21 2.40
N THR A 97 -9.89 8.90 3.31
CA THR A 97 -9.98 10.37 3.32
C THR A 97 -8.60 11.00 3.47
N LEU A 98 -7.76 10.54 4.41
CA LEU A 98 -6.41 11.07 4.60
C LEU A 98 -5.55 10.97 3.33
N ILE A 99 -5.59 9.81 2.67
CA ILE A 99 -4.84 9.57 1.42
C ILE A 99 -5.39 10.46 0.31
N LYS A 100 -6.72 10.50 0.13
CA LYS A 100 -7.37 11.26 -0.93
C LYS A 100 -7.13 12.76 -0.80
N GLU A 101 -7.30 13.30 0.40
CA GLU A 101 -7.05 14.72 0.70
C GLU A 101 -5.59 15.10 0.48
N TRP A 102 -4.64 14.21 0.77
CA TRP A 102 -3.23 14.50 0.54
C TRP A 102 -2.86 14.43 -0.96
N LEU A 103 -3.34 13.43 -1.68
CA LEU A 103 -3.03 13.24 -3.11
C LEU A 103 -3.64 14.31 -4.03
N ASN A 104 -4.73 14.94 -3.60
CA ASN A 104 -5.44 16.00 -4.33
C ASN A 104 -4.92 17.42 -4.03
N ARG A 105 -3.87 17.56 -3.22
CA ARG A 105 -3.13 18.83 -3.07
C ARG A 105 -2.24 19.06 -4.28
#